data_AF-A0A1I3AW37-F1
#
_entry.id   AF-A0A1I3AW37-F1
#
_cell.length_a   1.000
_cell.length_b   1.000
_cell.length_c   1.000
_cell.angle_alpha   90.00
_cell.angle_beta   90.00
_cell.angle_gamma   90.00
#
_symmetry.space_group_name_H-M   'P 1'
#
loop_
_entity.id
_entity.type
_entity.pdbx_description
1 polymer ?
#
loop_
_entity_poly.entity_id
_entity_poly.type
_entity_poly.pdbx_seq_one_letter_code
_entity_poly.pdbx_strand_id
1 'polypeptide(L)'
;MSLRDTTDAFNHSSGTARAVHLSYPSEPLLFSSAATILETNRVTPTGWSLRRIFQRRGNVAITANRLFVESNLFSPLTLIWLVAGGFGIYKLFNGGESFNVILPIVGALFIFQRRPYHRDISFEQIRSIQFGSVRGVANRCDLMTVELQSHALQLVTAQPVPTDVRNLLSKISTVLIT
;
A
#
# COMPACT_ATOMS: atom_id res chain seq x y z
N MET A 1 -3.61 -21.23 -5.49
CA MET A 1 -2.78 -20.01 -5.48
C MET A 1 -3.72 -18.84 -5.73
N SER A 2 -3.93 -17.96 -4.74
CA SER A 2 -4.86 -16.84 -4.90
C SER A 2 -4.27 -15.74 -5.78
N LEU A 3 -5.12 -14.93 -6.42
CA LEU A 3 -4.73 -13.72 -7.17
C LEU A 3 -3.84 -12.77 -6.32
N ARG A 4 -3.97 -12.85 -5.00
CA ARG A 4 -3.17 -12.11 -4.03
C ARG A 4 -1.79 -12.74 -3.84
N ASP A 5 -1.69 -14.06 -3.74
CA ASP A 5 -0.40 -14.77 -3.62
C ASP A 5 0.45 -14.57 -4.88
N THR A 6 -0.16 -14.52 -6.07
CA THR A 6 0.53 -14.16 -7.31
C THR A 6 0.94 -12.70 -7.34
N THR A 7 0.11 -11.78 -6.83
CA THR A 7 0.47 -10.37 -6.68
C THR A 7 1.62 -10.20 -5.68
N ASP A 8 1.62 -10.96 -4.59
CA ASP A 8 2.64 -10.95 -3.54
C ASP A 8 3.95 -11.60 -4.03
N ALA A 9 3.90 -12.68 -4.82
CA ALA A 9 5.08 -13.26 -5.47
C ALA A 9 5.71 -12.29 -6.50
N PHE A 10 4.88 -11.55 -7.25
CA PHE A 10 5.33 -10.49 -8.14
C PHE A 10 5.86 -9.25 -7.40
N ASN A 11 5.43 -9.06 -6.13
CA ASN A 11 5.84 -7.92 -5.31
C ASN A 11 7.05 -8.21 -4.42
N HIS A 12 7.26 -9.45 -3.97
CA HIS A 12 8.54 -9.89 -3.38
C HIS A 12 9.67 -9.78 -4.40
N SER A 13 9.38 -9.99 -5.69
CA SER A 13 10.29 -9.72 -6.80
C SER A 13 10.25 -8.28 -7.32
N SER A 14 9.62 -7.34 -6.60
CA SER A 14 9.28 -6.01 -7.13
C SER A 14 10.46 -5.10 -7.45
N GLY A 15 10.18 -4.17 -8.38
CA GLY A 15 10.96 -2.97 -8.60
C GLY A 15 11.17 -2.11 -7.35
N THR A 16 10.32 -2.19 -6.32
CA THR A 16 10.51 -1.42 -5.06
C THR A 16 11.68 -1.98 -4.24
N ALA A 17 11.77 -3.30 -4.06
CA ALA A 17 12.93 -3.93 -3.42
C ALA A 17 14.23 -3.64 -4.21
N ARG A 18 14.16 -3.70 -5.54
CA ARG A 18 15.26 -3.34 -6.43
C ARG A 18 15.62 -1.85 -6.35
N ALA A 19 14.64 -0.96 -6.31
CA ALA A 19 14.83 0.48 -6.21
C ALA A 19 15.51 0.85 -4.88
N VAL A 20 15.06 0.24 -3.77
CA VAL A 20 15.72 0.38 -2.47
C VAL A 20 17.18 -0.09 -2.55
N HIS A 21 17.44 -1.26 -3.13
CA HIS A 21 18.81 -1.76 -3.27
C HIS A 21 19.70 -0.88 -4.17
N LEU A 22 19.14 -0.27 -5.21
CA LEU A 22 19.87 0.64 -6.09
C LEU A 22 20.14 2.01 -5.44
N SER A 23 19.17 2.55 -4.69
CA SER A 23 19.32 3.84 -4.02
C SER A 23 20.13 3.75 -2.73
N TYR A 24 20.04 2.62 -2.02
CA TYR A 24 20.66 2.39 -0.72
C TYR A 24 21.32 1.00 -0.66
N PRO A 25 22.42 0.78 -1.41
CA PRO A 25 23.05 -0.53 -1.54
C PRO A 25 23.64 -1.06 -0.22
N SER A 26 23.95 -0.17 0.72
CA SER A 26 24.50 -0.50 2.04
C SER A 26 23.44 -0.88 3.09
N GLU A 27 22.14 -0.65 2.82
CA GLU A 27 21.08 -0.95 3.77
C GLU A 27 20.44 -2.32 3.46
N PRO A 28 20.41 -3.27 4.42
CA PRO A 28 19.73 -4.53 4.21
C PRO A 28 18.22 -4.33 4.16
N LEU A 29 17.58 -4.95 3.17
CA LEU A 29 16.12 -5.02 3.08
C LEU A 29 15.61 -6.04 4.11
N LEU A 30 14.88 -5.56 5.12
CA LEU A 30 14.38 -6.38 6.22
C LEU A 30 12.98 -6.93 5.94
N PHE A 31 12.16 -6.19 5.19
CA PHE A 31 10.81 -6.59 4.83
C PHE A 31 10.35 -5.90 3.55
N SER A 32 9.60 -6.61 2.72
CA SER A 32 8.92 -6.05 1.55
C SER A 32 7.57 -6.74 1.36
N SER A 33 6.51 -5.96 1.11
CA SER A 33 5.17 -6.50 0.90
C SER A 33 4.29 -5.53 0.12
N ALA A 34 3.29 -6.08 -0.58
CA ALA A 34 2.19 -5.27 -1.07
C ALA A 34 1.48 -4.60 0.11
N ALA A 35 1.10 -3.33 -0.03
CA ALA A 35 0.44 -2.59 1.01
C ALA A 35 -0.70 -1.73 0.46
N THR A 36 -1.76 -1.63 1.26
CA THR A 36 -2.76 -0.58 1.09
C THR A 36 -2.35 0.61 1.95
N ILE A 37 -2.24 1.78 1.32
CA ILE A 37 -1.62 2.97 1.88
C ILE A 37 -2.71 4.04 2.05
N LEU A 38 -2.90 4.52 3.27
CA LEU A 38 -3.78 5.63 3.57
C LEU A 38 -2.99 6.71 4.31
N GLU A 39 -2.79 7.84 3.65
CA GLU A 39 -2.13 9.02 4.21
C GLU A 39 -3.20 9.99 4.73
N THR A 40 -3.05 10.46 5.95
CA THR A 40 -4.02 11.30 6.66
C THR A 40 -3.32 12.36 7.49
N ASN A 41 -3.96 13.50 7.76
CA ASN A 41 -3.35 14.55 8.60
C ASN A 41 -3.15 14.12 10.07
N ARG A 42 -3.89 13.11 10.54
CA ARG A 42 -3.86 12.60 11.90
C ARG A 42 -4.20 11.11 11.89
N VAL A 43 -3.75 10.38 12.91
CA VAL A 43 -4.09 8.97 13.10
C VAL A 43 -5.62 8.79 13.08
N THR A 44 -6.12 7.96 12.16
CA THR A 44 -7.54 7.61 12.07
C THR A 44 -7.84 6.24 12.68
N PRO A 45 -9.05 6.02 13.24
CA PRO A 45 -9.42 4.72 13.79
C PRO A 45 -9.42 3.62 12.71
N THR A 46 -9.09 2.42 13.16
CA THR A 46 -8.79 1.27 12.32
C THR A 46 -10.08 0.51 11.97
N GLY A 47 -10.74 0.88 10.87
CA GLY A 47 -12.03 0.28 10.53
C GLY A 47 -12.61 0.72 9.18
N TRP A 48 -13.85 0.34 8.87
CA TRP A 48 -14.57 0.81 7.68
C TRP A 48 -14.71 2.34 7.73
N SER A 49 -14.23 3.01 6.70
CA SER A 49 -14.32 4.45 6.54
C SER A 49 -14.42 4.76 5.06
N LEU A 50 -15.25 5.74 4.68
CA LEU A 50 -15.29 6.26 3.31
C LEU A 50 -13.91 6.79 2.86
N ARG A 51 -13.03 7.15 3.81
CA ARG A 51 -11.65 7.54 3.52
C ARG A 51 -10.86 6.41 2.86
N ARG A 52 -11.24 5.15 3.05
CA ARG A 52 -10.63 3.99 2.38
C ARG A 52 -10.84 4.01 0.87
N ILE A 53 -11.80 4.76 0.33
CA ILE A 53 -11.93 4.95 -1.12
C ILE A 53 -10.68 5.65 -1.68
N PHE A 54 -10.09 6.55 -0.90
CA PHE A 54 -8.90 7.33 -1.26
C PHE A 54 -7.58 6.61 -0.96
N GLN A 55 -7.63 5.37 -0.44
CA GLN A 55 -6.45 4.56 -0.18
C GLN A 55 -5.75 4.23 -1.51
N ARG A 56 -4.43 4.10 -1.45
CA ARG A 56 -3.59 3.72 -2.57
C ARG A 56 -3.20 2.25 -2.43
N ARG A 57 -2.98 1.56 -3.56
CA ARG A 57 -2.46 0.19 -3.60
C ARG A 57 -1.05 0.21 -4.13
N GLY A 58 -0.09 -0.07 -3.27
CA GLY A 58 1.32 -0.03 -3.59
C GLY A 58 2.10 -1.13 -2.86
N ASN A 59 3.36 -0.84 -2.61
CA ASN A 59 4.33 -1.67 -1.92
C ASN A 59 4.92 -0.88 -0.76
N VAL A 60 5.29 -1.58 0.29
CA VAL A 60 6.12 -1.07 1.36
C VAL A 60 7.40 -1.91 1.42
N ALA A 61 8.53 -1.25 1.58
CA ALA A 61 9.82 -1.86 1.87
C ALA A 61 10.41 -1.21 3.12
N ILE A 62 10.99 -2.03 3.99
CA ILE A 62 11.54 -1.60 5.29
C ILE A 62 12.99 -2.05 5.33
N THR A 63 13.89 -1.11 5.60
CA THR A 63 15.32 -1.35 5.78
C THR A 63 15.69 -1.19 7.25
N ALA A 64 17.00 -1.26 7.55
CA ALA A 64 17.50 -1.00 8.90
C ALA A 64 17.22 0.42 9.42
N ASN A 65 17.08 1.42 8.53
CA ASN A 65 16.99 2.83 8.91
C ASN A 65 15.78 3.57 8.30
N ARG A 66 15.07 2.96 7.36
CA ARG A 66 14.10 3.65 6.52
C ARG A 66 12.88 2.80 6.20
N LEU A 67 11.81 3.52 5.86
CA LEU A 67 10.58 2.97 5.33
C LEU A 67 10.30 3.59 3.97
N PHE A 68 10.19 2.74 2.96
CA PHE A 68 9.86 3.10 1.58
C PHE A 68 8.43 2.71 1.28
N VAL A 69 7.66 3.65 0.75
CA VAL A 69 6.31 3.40 0.26
C VAL A 69 6.23 3.84 -1.18
N GLU A 70 5.84 2.92 -2.05
CA GLU A 70 5.78 3.17 -3.48
C GLU A 70 4.46 2.64 -4.06
N SER A 71 3.80 3.42 -4.91
CA SER A 71 2.66 3.00 -5.71
C SER A 71 2.92 3.42 -7.15
N ASN A 72 2.82 2.48 -8.07
CA ASN A 72 2.99 2.72 -9.49
C ASN A 72 1.68 2.46 -10.24
N LEU A 73 1.43 3.31 -11.23
CA LEU A 73 0.24 3.21 -12.08
C LEU A 73 0.33 2.00 -13.01
N PHE A 74 1.53 1.68 -13.48
CA PHE A 74 1.78 0.62 -14.44
C PHE A 74 1.88 -0.73 -13.74
N SER A 75 0.75 -1.43 -13.64
CA SER A 75 0.68 -2.84 -13.26
C SER A 75 -0.16 -3.60 -14.28
N PRO A 76 0.08 -4.91 -14.50
CA PRO A 76 -0.77 -5.72 -15.37
C PRO A 76 -2.26 -5.61 -15.00
N LEU A 77 -2.56 -5.49 -13.71
CA LEU A 77 -3.92 -5.31 -13.21
C LEU A 77 -4.52 -3.95 -13.65
N THR A 78 -3.73 -2.88 -13.65
CA THR A 78 -4.18 -1.57 -14.14
C THR A 78 -4.52 -1.63 -15.62
N LEU A 79 -3.73 -2.34 -16.42
CA LEU A 79 -3.99 -2.53 -17.85
C LEU A 79 -5.30 -3.30 -18.08
N ILE A 80 -5.55 -4.37 -17.33
CA ILE A 80 -6.82 -5.13 -17.38
C ILE A 80 -8.00 -4.20 -17.08
N TRP A 81 -7.92 -3.38 -16.03
CA TRP A 81 -9.00 -2.46 -15.66
C TRP A 81 -9.17 -1.29 -16.64
N LEU A 82 -8.10 -0.83 -17.29
CA LEU A 82 -8.17 0.14 -18.38
C LEU A 82 -8.94 -0.43 -19.58
N VAL A 83 -8.63 -1.67 -19.98
CA VAL A 83 -9.32 -2.35 -21.09
C VAL A 83 -10.79 -2.61 -20.72
N ALA A 84 -11.06 -3.13 -19.52
CA ALA A 84 -12.42 -3.39 -19.06
C ALA A 84 -13.26 -2.09 -18.97
N GLY A 85 -12.67 -1.01 -18.45
CA GLY A 85 -13.31 0.31 -18.40
C GLY A 85 -13.59 0.86 -19.79
N GLY A 86 -12.63 0.75 -20.72
CA GLY A 86 -12.78 1.15 -22.12
C GLY A 86 -13.87 0.37 -22.84
N PHE A 87 -13.95 -0.95 -22.62
CA PHE A 87 -15.03 -1.79 -23.15
C PHE A 87 -16.41 -1.38 -22.60
N GLY A 88 -16.49 -1.08 -21.29
CA GLY A 88 -17.72 -0.56 -20.68
C GLY A 88 -18.16 0.75 -21.31
N ILE A 89 -17.24 1.70 -21.50
CA ILE A 89 -17.51 2.98 -22.19
C ILE A 89 -17.98 2.74 -23.62
N TYR A 90 -17.30 1.87 -24.37
CA TYR A 90 -17.70 1.52 -25.74
C TYR A 90 -19.13 0.97 -25.78
N LYS A 91 -19.50 0.07 -24.87
CA LYS A 91 -20.86 -0.48 -24.80
C LYS A 91 -21.91 0.59 -24.47
N LEU A 92 -21.61 1.56 -23.61
CA LEU A 92 -22.54 2.65 -23.29
C LEU A 92 -22.88 3.51 -24.51
N PHE A 93 -21.89 3.79 -25.37
CA PHE A 93 -22.12 4.56 -26.59
C PHE A 93 -22.78 3.76 -27.73
N ASN A 94 -22.84 2.44 -27.62
CA ASN A 94 -23.40 1.55 -28.65
C ASN A 94 -24.69 0.83 -28.20
N GLY A 95 -25.48 1.46 -27.32
CA GLY A 95 -26.80 0.96 -26.92
C GLY A 95 -26.78 -0.21 -25.93
N GLY A 96 -25.69 -0.38 -25.18
CA GLY A 96 -25.61 -1.37 -24.11
C GLY A 96 -26.49 -1.04 -22.90
N GLU A 97 -26.84 -2.06 -22.12
CA GLU A 97 -27.62 -1.93 -20.88
C GLU A 97 -26.99 -0.99 -19.86
N SER A 98 -27.81 -0.38 -18.99
CA SER A 98 -27.38 0.52 -17.91
C SER A 98 -26.38 -0.12 -16.94
N PHE A 99 -26.38 -1.46 -16.81
CA PHE A 99 -25.41 -2.20 -16.01
C PHE A 99 -23.96 -2.00 -16.49
N ASN A 100 -23.76 -1.65 -17.77
CA ASN A 100 -22.43 -1.38 -18.34
C ASN A 100 -21.76 -0.11 -17.76
N VAL A 101 -22.49 0.74 -17.02
CA VAL A 101 -21.93 1.88 -16.29
C VAL A 101 -21.06 1.44 -15.10
N ILE A 102 -21.29 0.24 -14.56
CA ILE A 102 -20.54 -0.24 -13.38
C ILE A 102 -19.08 -0.50 -13.72
N LEU A 103 -18.80 -1.07 -14.89
CA LEU A 103 -17.43 -1.37 -15.35
C LEU A 103 -16.51 -0.13 -15.38
N PRO A 104 -16.87 1.00 -16.02
CA PRO A 104 -16.03 2.18 -16.00
C PRO A 104 -15.92 2.83 -14.62
N ILE A 105 -16.96 2.78 -13.79
CA ILE A 105 -16.89 3.30 -12.41
C ILE A 105 -15.88 2.49 -11.59
N VAL A 106 -16.00 1.16 -11.62
CA VAL A 106 -15.09 0.26 -10.89
C VAL A 106 -13.68 0.40 -11.46
N GLY A 107 -13.51 0.39 -12.78
CA GLY A 107 -12.23 0.60 -13.44
C GLY A 107 -11.57 1.92 -13.04
N ALA A 108 -12.31 3.03 -13.07
CA ALA A 108 -11.82 4.34 -12.66
C ALA A 108 -11.39 4.35 -11.18
N LEU A 109 -12.15 3.72 -10.30
CA LEU A 109 -11.80 3.58 -8.88
C LEU A 109 -10.49 2.77 -8.72
N PHE A 110 -10.34 1.65 -9.42
CA PHE A 110 -9.11 0.85 -9.39
C PHE A 110 -7.89 1.62 -9.90
N ILE A 111 -8.03 2.37 -10.99
CA ILE A 111 -6.97 3.21 -11.57
C ILE A 111 -6.61 4.34 -10.60
N PHE A 112 -7.61 5.00 -10.01
CA PHE A 112 -7.39 6.08 -9.03
C PHE A 112 -6.64 5.59 -7.78
N GLN A 113 -6.94 4.38 -7.31
CA GLN A 113 -6.22 3.75 -6.20
C GLN A 113 -4.77 3.37 -6.58
N ARG A 114 -4.39 3.34 -7.86
CA ARG A 114 -3.03 3.06 -8.35
C ARG A 114 -2.23 4.32 -8.69
N ARG A 115 -2.76 5.51 -8.38
CA ARG A 115 -2.06 6.78 -8.66
C ARG A 115 -0.61 6.76 -8.14
N PRO A 116 0.35 7.35 -8.88
CA PRO A 116 1.74 7.41 -8.45
C PRO A 116 1.89 7.95 -7.03
N TYR A 117 2.72 7.30 -6.24
CA TYR A 117 3.04 7.71 -4.89
C TYR A 117 4.43 7.20 -4.55
N HIS A 118 5.26 8.06 -3.99
CA HIS A 118 6.59 7.69 -3.54
C HIS A 118 6.90 8.44 -2.26
N ARG A 119 7.33 7.70 -1.23
CA ARG A 119 7.84 8.23 0.03
C ARG A 119 9.04 7.41 0.46
N ASP A 120 10.10 8.14 0.81
CA ASP A 120 11.27 7.66 1.52
C ASP A 120 11.24 8.34 2.89
N ILE A 121 11.10 7.56 3.95
CA ILE A 121 10.91 8.03 5.31
C ILE A 121 12.04 7.48 6.16
N SER A 122 12.94 8.37 6.59
CA SER A 122 13.95 8.03 7.60
C SER A 122 13.27 7.77 8.95
N PHE A 123 13.75 6.78 9.69
CA PHE A 123 13.25 6.48 11.04
C PHE A 123 13.38 7.66 12.00
N GLU A 124 14.33 8.57 11.77
CA GLU A 124 14.48 9.82 12.53
C GLU A 124 13.27 10.75 12.40
N GLN A 125 12.50 10.64 11.30
CA GLN A 125 11.31 11.45 11.05
C GLN A 125 10.05 10.87 11.71
N ILE A 126 10.13 9.62 12.18
CA ILE A 126 9.02 8.87 12.73
C ILE A 126 8.89 9.16 14.21
N ARG A 127 7.73 9.71 14.61
CA ARG A 127 7.40 9.96 16.01
C ARG A 127 7.00 8.69 16.74
N SER A 128 6.14 7.89 16.12
CA SER A 128 5.66 6.66 16.71
C SER A 128 5.25 5.66 15.62
N ILE A 129 5.38 4.37 15.95
CA ILE A 129 4.87 3.28 15.11
C ILE A 129 3.95 2.41 15.96
N GLN A 130 2.70 2.28 15.53
CA GLN A 130 1.71 1.43 16.18
C GLN A 130 1.33 0.26 15.27
N PHE A 131 1.33 -0.94 15.84
CA PHE A 131 0.90 -2.14 15.16
C PHE A 131 -0.51 -2.53 15.61
N GLY A 132 -1.38 -2.76 14.65
CA GLY A 132 -2.71 -3.33 14.83
C GLY A 132 -2.91 -4.52 13.90
N SER A 133 -4.11 -5.09 13.95
CA SER A 133 -4.51 -6.12 12.99
C SER A 133 -5.88 -5.81 12.41
N VAL A 134 -6.02 -6.02 11.11
CA VAL A 134 -7.29 -5.85 10.39
C VAL A 134 -7.69 -7.21 9.84
N ARG A 135 -8.93 -7.64 10.12
CA ARG A 135 -9.50 -8.82 9.47
C ARG A 135 -9.98 -8.44 8.07
N GLY A 136 -9.31 -8.95 7.05
CA GLY A 136 -9.86 -8.99 5.70
C GLY A 136 -10.80 -10.18 5.52
N VAL A 137 -11.46 -10.24 4.36
CA VAL A 137 -12.38 -11.34 4.00
C VAL A 137 -11.68 -12.71 4.01
N ALA A 138 -10.39 -12.76 3.65
CA ALA A 138 -9.65 -14.02 3.46
C ALA A 138 -8.49 -14.23 4.45
N ASN A 139 -8.01 -13.20 5.17
CA ASN A 139 -6.89 -13.34 6.10
C ASN A 139 -6.77 -12.18 7.08
N ARG A 140 -6.09 -12.44 8.21
CA ARG A 140 -5.63 -11.39 9.14
C ARG A 140 -4.46 -10.65 8.49
N CYS A 141 -4.63 -9.36 8.25
CA CYS A 141 -3.59 -8.48 7.74
C CYS A 141 -3.03 -7.63 8.89
N ASP A 142 -1.76 -7.27 8.79
CA ASP A 142 -1.16 -6.35 9.74
C ASP A 142 -1.42 -4.91 9.31
N LEU A 143 -1.78 -4.10 10.29
CA LEU A 143 -1.85 -2.66 10.13
C LEU A 143 -0.67 -2.05 10.85
N MET A 144 0.09 -1.24 10.13
CA MET A 144 1.13 -0.40 10.68
C MET A 144 0.72 1.06 10.52
N THR A 145 0.62 1.78 11.64
CA THR A 145 0.38 3.21 11.67
C THR A 145 1.68 3.91 11.99
N VAL A 146 2.22 4.65 11.04
CA VAL A 146 3.44 5.43 11.15
C VAL A 146 3.04 6.89 11.35
N GLU A 147 3.30 7.43 12.53
CA GLU A 147 3.05 8.82 12.84
C GLU A 147 4.29 9.66 12.53
N LEU A 148 4.11 10.67 11.68
CA LEU A 148 5.12 11.65 11.32
C LEU A 148 4.77 13.01 11.93
N GLN A 149 5.64 14.00 11.80
CA GLN A 149 5.44 15.29 12.45
C GLN A 149 4.15 16.02 12.02
N SER A 150 3.75 15.87 10.76
CA SER A 150 2.63 16.63 10.16
C SER A 150 1.48 15.75 9.63
N HIS A 151 1.66 14.43 9.61
CA HIS A 151 0.70 13.49 9.04
C HIS A 151 0.93 12.08 9.58
N ALA A 152 -0.01 11.17 9.29
CA ALA A 152 0.05 9.77 9.64
C ALA A 152 -0.15 8.90 8.39
N LEU A 153 0.65 7.85 8.30
CA LEU A 153 0.58 6.83 7.27
C LEU A 153 0.04 5.54 7.86
N GLN A 154 -1.06 5.06 7.32
CA GLN A 154 -1.65 3.79 7.67
C GLN A 154 -1.39 2.79 6.54
N LEU A 155 -0.68 1.73 6.88
CA LEU A 155 -0.20 0.73 5.95
C LEU A 155 -0.82 -0.61 6.34
N VAL A 156 -1.69 -1.16 5.49
CA VAL A 156 -2.18 -2.52 5.65
C VAL A 156 -1.35 -3.42 4.75
N THR A 157 -0.44 -4.19 5.34
CA THR A 157 0.46 -5.08 4.60
C THR A 157 -0.28 -6.36 4.21
N ALA A 158 0.08 -6.90 3.04
CA ALA A 158 -0.50 -8.15 2.58
C ALA A 158 0.02 -9.36 3.35
N GLN A 159 1.28 -9.29 3.78
CA GLN A 159 1.92 -10.28 4.61
C GLN A 159 2.08 -9.76 6.05
N PRO A 160 2.03 -10.65 7.05
CA PRO A 160 2.38 -10.28 8.41
C PRO A 160 3.81 -9.74 8.48
N VAL A 161 4.00 -8.66 9.21
CA VAL A 161 5.34 -8.10 9.46
C VAL A 161 6.07 -9.05 10.42
N PRO A 162 7.27 -9.55 10.07
CA PRO A 162 8.04 -10.44 10.93
C PRO A 162 8.27 -9.84 12.32
N THR A 163 8.28 -10.70 13.35
CA THR A 163 8.42 -10.28 14.75
C THR A 163 9.69 -9.47 14.98
N ASP A 164 10.81 -9.83 14.34
CA ASP A 164 12.08 -9.11 14.49
C ASP A 164 11.99 -7.68 13.94
N VAL A 165 11.30 -7.50 12.81
CA VAL A 165 11.07 -6.18 12.21
C VAL A 165 10.12 -5.35 13.07
N ARG A 166 9.07 -5.94 13.65
CA ARG A 166 8.22 -5.25 14.64
C ARG A 166 9.01 -4.81 15.86
N ASN A 167 9.89 -5.66 16.37
CA ASN A 167 10.73 -5.37 17.53
C ASN A 167 11.72 -4.24 17.23
N LEU A 168 12.27 -4.18 16.02
CA LEU A 168 13.08 -3.05 15.55
C LEU A 168 12.25 -1.76 15.52
N LEU A 169 11.10 -1.78 14.85
CA LEU A 169 10.29 -0.60 14.61
C LEU A 169 9.63 -0.06 15.89
N SER A 170 9.26 -0.93 16.82
CA SER A 170 8.70 -0.50 18.10
C SER A 170 9.71 0.26 18.96
N LYS A 171 11.02 -0.02 18.85
CA LYS A 171 12.07 0.71 19.57
C LYS A 171 12.26 2.15 19.10
N ILE A 172 11.92 2.47 17.85
CA ILE A 172 11.96 3.84 17.31
C ILE A 172 11.04 4.75 18.11
N SER A 173 9.91 4.22 18.57
CA SER A 173 8.92 4.95 19.37
C SER A 173 9.43 5.34 20.76
N THR A 174 10.55 4.76 21.23
CA THR A 174 11.08 4.98 22.59
C THR A 174 12.15 6.07 22.65
N VAL A 175 12.77 6.43 21.51
CA VAL A 175 13.97 7.28 21.49
C VAL A 175 13.65 8.78 21.51
N LEU A 176 12.41 9.20 21.21
CA LEU A 176 12.03 10.62 21.12
C LEU A 176 11.46 11.23 22.42
N ILE A 177 11.56 10.55 23.58
CA ILE A 177 11.05 11.04 24.89
C ILE A 177 12.18 11.39 25.88
N THR A 178 13.45 11.28 25.50
CA THR A 178 14.59 11.67 26.36
C THR A 178 15.22 12.98 25.93
#